data_AF-A0A1W6ZJF3-F1
#
_entry.id   AF-A0A1W6ZJF3-F1
#
_cell.length_a   1.000
_cell.length_b   1.000
_cell.length_c   1.000
_cell.angle_alpha   90.00
_cell.angle_beta   90.00
_cell.angle_gamma   90.00
#
_symmetry.space_group_name_H-M   'P 1'
#
loop_
_entity.id
_entity.type
_entity.pdbx_description
1 polymer ?
#
loop_
_entity_poly.entity_id
_entity_poly.type
_entity_poly.pdbx_seq_one_letter_code
_entity_poly.pdbx_strand_id
1 'polypeptide(L)'
;MPDGPHARDARCPPGGRAAPWGGPAALPDSPHARDANSVPAALPRLVAVDDVHRMDGDQQAALFALYNRWRETTATSRAFALAVSGDRAPMSMPLREDLRTRLGWDLVFRLEPLSDADKLAALAAQAAERGLQLGPEVVNWMLTHHERDIRKLAALLDALDRYSLATGRPITIPLLRAMLADPDSQAT
;
A
#
# COMPACT_ATOMS: atom_id res chain seq x y z
N MET A 1 27.99 63.63 26.01
CA MET A 1 27.31 63.14 27.22
C MET A 1 26.09 62.33 26.78
N PRO A 2 26.23 60.98 26.71
CA PRO A 2 25.13 60.02 26.64
C PRO A 2 24.71 59.58 28.06
N ASP A 3 23.50 59.06 28.23
CA ASP A 3 23.12 58.25 29.40
C ASP A 3 22.35 57.00 28.91
N GLY A 4 22.91 55.81 29.19
CA GLY A 4 22.15 54.55 29.33
C GLY A 4 21.68 54.39 30.79
N PRO A 5 21.49 53.18 31.37
CA PRO A 5 21.54 51.79 30.84
C PRO A 5 20.23 51.01 31.21
N HIS A 6 19.89 49.80 30.73
CA HIS A 6 20.47 48.47 30.99
C HIS A 6 19.74 47.42 30.09
N ALA A 7 20.45 46.65 29.27
CA ALA A 7 20.66 45.19 29.35
C ALA A 7 19.40 44.33 29.67
N ARG A 8 19.06 43.28 28.91
CA ARG A 8 19.85 42.04 28.79
C ARG A 8 19.42 41.16 27.60
N ASP A 9 20.42 40.77 26.80
CA ASP A 9 20.45 39.58 25.94
C ASP A 9 20.24 38.29 26.74
N ALA A 10 19.37 37.40 26.27
CA ALA A 10 19.37 35.99 26.66
C ALA A 10 19.92 35.14 25.50
N ARG A 11 21.23 34.87 25.56
CA ARG A 11 21.92 33.83 24.78
C ARG A 11 21.49 32.46 25.31
N CYS A 12 21.04 31.58 24.42
CA CYS A 12 20.77 30.18 24.71
C CYS A 12 22.09 29.37 24.65
N PRO A 13 22.41 28.52 25.63
CA PRO A 13 23.70 27.83 25.71
C PRO A 13 23.79 26.62 24.75
N PRO A 14 25.01 26.27 24.26
CA PRO A 14 25.23 25.07 23.49
C PRO A 14 25.55 23.89 24.42
N GLY A 15 24.93 22.73 24.16
CA GLY A 15 25.35 21.44 24.70
C GLY A 15 24.49 20.90 25.85
N GLY A 16 23.49 20.10 25.48
CA GLY A 16 22.77 19.21 26.39
C GLY A 16 22.47 17.91 25.68
N ARG A 17 23.32 16.89 25.88
CA ARG A 17 23.06 15.50 25.50
C ARG A 17 21.92 14.96 26.36
N ALA A 18 20.92 14.35 25.75
CA ALA A 18 20.06 13.36 26.39
C ALA A 18 20.24 12.04 25.64
N ALA A 19 20.83 11.07 26.35
CA ALA A 19 21.10 9.71 25.90
C ALA A 19 19.89 8.79 26.23
N PRO A 20 19.90 7.53 25.75
CA PRO A 20 18.70 6.79 25.34
C PRO A 20 18.05 6.02 26.49
N TRP A 21 16.75 5.78 26.37
CA TRP A 21 16.04 4.76 27.13
C TRP A 21 15.75 3.56 26.23
N GLY A 22 16.40 2.43 26.51
CA GLY A 22 15.93 1.07 26.13
C GLY A 22 15.21 0.43 27.33
N GLY A 23 14.41 -0.64 27.23
CA GLY A 23 13.96 -1.55 26.16
C GLY A 23 12.63 -2.22 26.64
N PRO A 24 12.29 -3.49 26.34
CA PRO A 24 12.96 -4.49 25.50
C PRO A 24 12.10 -5.03 24.33
N ALA A 25 12.79 -5.54 23.30
CA ALA A 25 12.34 -6.57 22.35
C ALA A 25 10.99 -6.35 21.62
N ALA A 26 10.99 -5.47 20.61
CA ALA A 26 10.13 -5.67 19.44
C ALA A 26 11.04 -6.05 18.26
N LEU A 27 10.76 -7.21 17.68
CA LEU A 27 11.51 -7.84 16.59
C LEU A 27 11.81 -6.84 15.45
N PRO A 28 13.09 -6.64 15.06
CA PRO A 28 13.38 -5.93 13.82
C PRO A 28 13.24 -6.96 12.70
N ASP A 29 12.13 -6.89 11.95
CA ASP A 29 12.04 -7.29 10.54
C ASP A 29 10.56 -7.40 10.11
N SER A 30 9.84 -6.29 10.26
CA SER A 30 8.62 -6.06 9.48
C SER A 30 8.93 -4.94 8.48
N PRO A 31 9.00 -5.19 7.17
CA PRO A 31 9.28 -4.16 6.16
C PRO A 31 8.23 -3.03 6.11
N HIS A 32 7.15 -3.14 6.89
CA HIS A 32 6.04 -2.19 6.96
C HIS A 32 5.95 -1.39 8.28
N ALA A 33 6.82 -1.65 9.25
CA ALA A 33 6.82 -0.94 10.54
C ALA A 33 7.90 0.15 10.54
N ARG A 34 7.64 1.27 9.88
CA ARG A 34 8.40 2.51 10.08
C ARG A 34 7.44 3.57 10.59
N ASP A 35 7.83 4.20 11.71
CA ASP A 35 7.10 5.26 12.39
C ASP A 35 6.45 6.22 11.39
N ALA A 36 5.11 6.22 11.35
CA ALA A 36 4.29 7.02 10.43
C ALA A 36 4.50 8.55 10.58
N ASN A 37 5.28 8.96 11.59
CA ASN A 37 5.50 10.35 11.94
C ASN A 37 6.94 10.86 11.69
N SER A 38 7.84 10.04 11.13
CA SER A 38 9.19 10.48 10.78
C SER A 38 9.44 10.40 9.27
N VAL A 39 9.58 11.56 8.62
CA VAL A 39 9.97 11.61 7.21
C VAL A 39 11.49 11.35 7.13
N PRO A 40 11.97 10.28 6.48
CA PRO A 40 13.39 9.92 6.49
C PRO A 40 14.27 11.01 5.84
N ALA A 41 15.52 11.12 6.31
CA ALA A 41 16.47 12.15 5.87
C ALA A 41 16.78 12.04 4.36
N ALA A 42 16.94 10.82 3.85
CA ALA A 42 16.98 10.52 2.42
C ALA A 42 15.66 9.86 2.01
N LEU A 43 14.91 10.50 1.11
CA LEU A 43 13.69 9.92 0.57
C LEU A 43 14.02 8.94 -0.56
N PRO A 44 13.28 7.82 -0.67
CA PRO A 44 13.38 6.93 -1.82
C PRO A 44 12.92 7.65 -3.09
N ARG A 45 13.29 7.12 -4.27
CA ARG A 45 12.87 7.69 -5.57
C ARG A 45 11.38 7.57 -5.85
N LEU A 46 10.67 6.70 -5.13
CA LEU A 46 9.23 6.49 -5.20
C LEU A 46 8.70 6.30 -3.78
N VAL A 47 7.62 7.02 -3.46
CA VAL A 47 6.83 6.83 -2.24
C VAL A 47 5.40 6.51 -2.68
N ALA A 48 4.89 5.37 -2.22
CA ALA A 48 3.49 4.99 -2.42
C ALA A 48 2.77 5.03 -1.07
N VAL A 49 1.61 5.68 -1.03
CA VAL A 49 0.75 5.76 0.15
C VAL A 49 -0.59 5.15 -0.21
N ASP A 50 -0.90 4.02 0.43
CA ASP A 50 -2.11 3.25 0.16
C ASP A 50 -3.24 3.65 1.12
N ASP A 51 -4.49 3.53 0.67
CA ASP A 51 -5.71 3.68 1.47
C ASP A 51 -5.80 4.98 2.29
N VAL A 52 -5.52 6.15 1.68
CA VAL A 52 -5.49 7.42 2.45
C VAL A 52 -6.81 7.81 3.10
N HIS A 53 -7.92 7.30 2.57
CA HIS A 53 -9.26 7.47 3.14
C HIS A 53 -9.42 6.89 4.55
N ARG A 54 -8.49 6.02 5.00
CA ARG A 54 -8.49 5.39 6.33
C ARG A 54 -7.60 6.11 7.34
N MET A 55 -6.87 7.15 6.91
CA MET A 55 -5.89 7.84 7.74
C MET A 55 -6.56 8.73 8.79
N ASP A 56 -6.03 8.72 10.00
CA ASP A 56 -6.41 9.65 11.06
C ASP A 56 -5.85 11.07 10.83
N GLY A 57 -6.16 12.02 11.72
CA GLY A 57 -5.77 13.42 11.57
C GLY A 57 -4.25 13.64 11.55
N ASP A 58 -3.50 12.91 12.37
CA ASP A 58 -2.05 13.04 12.48
C ASP A 58 -1.36 12.44 11.26
N GLN A 59 -1.83 11.27 10.82
CA GLN A 59 -1.41 10.63 9.58
C GLN A 59 -1.66 11.53 8.37
N GLN A 60 -2.82 12.18 8.30
CA GLN A 60 -3.12 13.15 7.25
C GLN A 60 -2.20 14.39 7.31
N ALA A 61 -1.84 14.87 8.50
CA ALA A 61 -0.84 15.93 8.65
C ALA A 61 0.55 15.50 8.14
N ALA A 62 0.97 14.27 8.43
CA ALA A 62 2.22 13.70 7.91
C ALA A 62 2.20 13.56 6.38
N LEU A 63 1.10 13.10 5.79
CA LEU A 63 0.91 13.03 4.34
C LEU A 63 1.01 14.42 3.69
N PHE A 64 0.43 15.43 4.33
CA PHE A 64 0.51 16.81 3.85
C PHE A 64 1.95 17.34 3.85
N ALA A 65 2.71 17.05 4.92
CA ALA A 65 4.13 17.38 4.99
C ALA A 65 4.95 16.67 3.92
N LEU A 66 4.67 15.38 3.67
CA LEU A 66 5.28 14.61 2.59
C LEU A 66 5.00 15.23 1.22
N TYR A 67 3.76 15.64 0.96
CA TYR A 67 3.38 16.29 -0.29
C TYR A 67 4.10 17.63 -0.49
N ASN A 68 4.22 18.46 0.56
CA ASN A 68 5.01 19.70 0.50
C ASN A 68 6.45 19.41 0.07
N ARG A 69 7.08 18.43 0.72
CA ARG A 69 8.46 18.04 0.41
C ARG A 69 8.60 17.48 -1.01
N TRP A 70 7.60 16.73 -1.49
CA TRP A 70 7.53 16.29 -2.88
C TRP A 70 7.54 17.50 -3.82
N ARG A 71 6.61 18.44 -3.64
CA ARG A 71 6.52 19.67 -4.46
C ARG A 71 7.83 20.45 -4.50
N GLU A 72 8.49 20.63 -3.36
CA GLU A 72 9.78 21.35 -3.26
C GLU A 72 10.92 20.63 -3.99
N THR A 73 10.89 19.30 -4.02
CA THR A 73 11.97 18.49 -4.60
C THR A 73 11.76 18.20 -6.08
N THR A 74 10.54 18.34 -6.63
CA THR A 74 10.23 18.05 -8.04
C THR A 74 11.11 18.80 -9.06
N ALA A 75 11.51 20.04 -8.74
CA ALA A 75 12.37 20.86 -9.61
C ALA A 75 13.88 20.63 -9.40
N THR A 76 14.25 19.66 -8.55
CA THR A 76 15.65 19.41 -8.17
C THR A 76 16.12 18.03 -8.61
N SER A 77 17.43 17.80 -8.58
CA SER A 77 18.01 16.47 -8.83
C SER A 77 17.63 15.41 -7.78
N ARG A 78 16.92 15.81 -6.71
CA ARG A 78 16.40 14.93 -5.64
C ARG A 78 14.90 14.65 -5.78
N ALA A 79 14.31 14.91 -6.95
CA ALA A 79 12.91 14.61 -7.21
C ALA A 79 12.60 13.13 -6.96
N PHE A 80 11.48 12.88 -6.30
CA PHE A 80 10.88 11.55 -6.14
C PHE A 80 9.47 11.53 -6.71
N ALA A 81 8.96 10.35 -7.00
CA ALA A 81 7.57 10.14 -7.39
C ALA A 81 6.71 9.87 -6.15
N LEU A 82 5.51 10.45 -6.12
CA LEU A 82 4.51 10.21 -5.09
C LEU A 82 3.29 9.58 -5.74
N ALA A 83 2.92 8.38 -5.31
CA ALA A 83 1.69 7.70 -5.70
C ALA A 83 0.78 7.57 -4.48
N VAL A 84 -0.50 7.89 -4.66
CA VAL A 84 -1.49 7.87 -3.59
C VAL A 84 -2.73 7.14 -4.08
N SER A 85 -3.27 6.23 -3.26
CA SER A 85 -4.51 5.52 -3.55
C SER A 85 -5.62 5.90 -2.57
N GLY A 86 -6.85 5.72 -3.00
CA GLY A 86 -8.05 5.93 -2.19
C GLY A 86 -9.25 5.21 -2.78
N ASP A 87 -10.30 5.08 -1.98
CA ASP A 87 -11.54 4.41 -2.36
C ASP A 87 -12.48 5.29 -3.21
N ARG A 88 -12.21 6.61 -3.26
CA ARG A 88 -13.04 7.60 -3.97
C ARG A 88 -12.18 8.69 -4.58
N ALA A 89 -12.80 9.54 -5.41
CA ALA A 89 -12.13 10.72 -5.94
C ALA A 89 -11.69 11.67 -4.80
N PRO A 90 -10.56 12.41 -4.94
CA PRO A 90 -10.02 13.26 -3.89
C PRO A 90 -11.03 14.18 -3.21
N MET A 91 -11.87 14.87 -3.99
CA MET A 91 -12.88 15.79 -3.46
C MET A 91 -13.94 15.10 -2.57
N SER A 92 -14.17 13.80 -2.77
CA SER A 92 -15.17 13.01 -2.05
C SER A 92 -14.60 12.13 -0.92
N MET A 93 -13.28 12.08 -0.76
CA MET A 93 -12.62 11.31 0.32
C MET A 93 -12.67 12.06 1.65
N PRO A 94 -12.73 11.38 2.81
CA PRO A 94 -12.78 12.01 4.13
C PRO A 94 -11.41 12.59 4.58
N LEU A 95 -10.81 13.43 3.74
CA LEU A 95 -9.51 14.05 3.98
C LEU A 95 -9.66 15.52 4.42
N ARG A 96 -8.62 16.04 5.07
CA ARG A 96 -8.45 17.48 5.32
C ARG A 96 -8.54 18.26 4.00
N GLU A 97 -9.10 19.47 4.06
CA GLU A 97 -9.36 20.30 2.87
C GLU A 97 -8.10 20.63 2.07
N ASP A 98 -7.00 20.85 2.78
CA ASP A 98 -5.68 21.13 2.22
C ASP A 98 -5.11 19.94 1.42
N LEU A 99 -5.38 18.70 1.85
CA LEU A 99 -5.04 17.49 1.11
C LEU A 99 -5.93 17.28 -0.12
N ARG A 100 -7.26 17.49 0.00
CA ARG A 100 -8.18 17.28 -1.13
C ARG A 100 -7.82 18.16 -2.32
N THR A 101 -7.61 19.44 -2.04
CA THR A 101 -7.29 20.44 -3.07
C THR A 101 -5.99 20.10 -3.77
N ARG A 102 -4.96 19.68 -3.01
CA ARG A 102 -3.67 19.25 -3.54
C ARG A 102 -3.75 18.01 -4.41
N LEU A 103 -4.37 16.94 -3.89
CA LEU A 103 -4.57 15.71 -4.65
C LEU A 103 -5.41 15.94 -5.91
N GLY A 104 -6.36 16.89 -5.88
CA GLY A 104 -7.17 17.26 -7.03
C GLY A 104 -6.45 18.10 -8.10
N TRP A 105 -5.33 18.75 -7.77
CA TRP A 105 -4.53 19.52 -8.73
C TRP A 105 -3.53 18.66 -9.51
N ASP A 106 -3.17 17.50 -8.96
CA ASP A 106 -2.29 16.55 -9.63
C ASP A 106 -3.08 15.55 -10.49
N LEU A 107 -2.35 14.57 -11.02
CA LEU A 107 -2.88 13.54 -11.89
C LEU A 107 -3.75 12.55 -11.11
N VAL A 108 -5.06 12.61 -11.34
CA VAL A 108 -6.04 11.71 -10.73
C VAL A 108 -6.55 10.72 -11.76
N PHE A 109 -6.33 9.43 -11.49
CA PHE A 109 -6.90 8.34 -12.28
C PHE A 109 -7.97 7.61 -11.49
N ARG A 110 -9.04 7.20 -12.17
CA ARG A 110 -10.02 6.26 -11.64
C ARG A 110 -9.69 4.86 -12.15
N LEU A 111 -9.49 3.93 -11.23
CA LEU A 111 -9.36 2.52 -11.57
C LEU A 111 -10.76 1.96 -11.81
N GLU A 112 -11.01 1.53 -13.05
CA GLU A 112 -12.23 0.81 -13.38
C GLU A 112 -12.09 -0.67 -12.99
N PRO A 113 -13.14 -1.30 -12.45
CA PRO A 113 -13.13 -2.72 -12.22
C PRO A 113 -13.00 -3.47 -13.56
N LEU A 114 -12.28 -4.59 -13.55
CA LEU A 114 -12.12 -5.43 -14.72
C LEU A 114 -13.49 -5.93 -15.22
N SER A 115 -13.67 -6.00 -16.55
CA SER A 115 -14.79 -6.73 -17.14
C SER A 115 -14.61 -8.24 -16.93
N ASP A 116 -15.65 -9.06 -17.14
CA ASP A 116 -15.50 -10.52 -16.99
C ASP A 116 -14.51 -11.11 -18.00
N ALA A 117 -14.41 -10.53 -19.20
CA ALA A 117 -13.39 -10.90 -20.18
C ALA A 117 -11.98 -10.54 -19.72
N ASP A 118 -11.80 -9.33 -19.16
CA ASP A 118 -10.49 -8.90 -18.65
C ASP A 118 -10.08 -9.68 -17.41
N LYS A 119 -11.04 -10.10 -16.56
CA LYS A 119 -10.76 -11.01 -15.43
C LYS A 119 -10.25 -12.35 -15.91
N LEU A 120 -10.86 -12.92 -16.95
CA LEU A 120 -10.40 -14.18 -17.54
C LEU A 120 -8.96 -14.03 -18.06
N ALA A 121 -8.69 -12.94 -18.80
CA ALA A 121 -7.35 -12.65 -19.29
C ALA A 121 -6.34 -12.43 -18.15
N ALA A 122 -6.71 -11.70 -17.11
CA ALA A 122 -5.86 -11.45 -15.94
C ALA A 122 -5.54 -12.74 -15.17
N LEU A 123 -6.53 -13.61 -14.94
CA LEU A 123 -6.32 -14.90 -14.29
C LEU A 123 -5.46 -15.84 -15.14
N ALA A 124 -5.67 -15.86 -16.46
CA ALA A 124 -4.84 -16.65 -17.37
C ALA A 124 -3.39 -16.15 -17.39
N ALA A 125 -3.18 -14.83 -17.41
CA ALA A 125 -1.85 -14.24 -17.31
C ALA A 125 -1.17 -14.56 -15.97
N GLN A 126 -1.90 -14.42 -14.85
CA GLN A 126 -1.39 -14.76 -13.51
C GLN A 126 -1.04 -16.25 -13.39
N ALA A 127 -1.84 -17.14 -13.99
CA ALA A 127 -1.54 -18.56 -14.05
C ALA A 127 -0.28 -18.83 -14.89
N ALA A 128 -0.15 -18.19 -16.05
CA ALA A 128 1.00 -18.34 -16.94
C ALA A 128 2.31 -17.84 -16.31
N GLU A 129 2.29 -16.70 -15.61
CA GLU A 129 3.46 -16.18 -14.87
C GLU A 129 3.97 -17.15 -13.79
N ARG A 130 3.06 -17.98 -13.26
CA ARG A 130 3.36 -19.00 -12.25
C ARG A 130 3.67 -20.38 -12.86
N GLY A 131 3.65 -20.51 -14.18
CA GLY A 131 3.85 -21.78 -14.88
C GLY A 131 2.69 -22.76 -14.76
N LEU A 132 1.51 -22.29 -14.33
CA LEU A 132 0.32 -23.10 -14.17
C LEU A 132 -0.37 -23.31 -15.51
N GLN A 133 -0.62 -24.58 -15.85
CA GLN A 133 -1.45 -24.94 -16.98
C GLN A 133 -2.92 -24.93 -16.54
N LEU A 134 -3.56 -23.76 -16.59
CA LEU A 134 -4.99 -23.66 -16.35
C LEU A 134 -5.77 -23.93 -17.64
N GLY A 135 -6.59 -24.98 -17.63
CA GLY A 135 -7.59 -25.17 -18.68
C GLY A 135 -8.64 -24.04 -18.65
N PRO A 136 -9.07 -23.50 -19.81
CA PRO A 136 -10.07 -22.43 -19.89
C PRO A 136 -11.39 -22.80 -19.19
N GLU A 137 -11.72 -24.08 -19.12
CA GLU A 137 -12.88 -24.62 -18.41
C GLU A 137 -12.80 -24.39 -16.89
N VAL A 138 -11.60 -24.39 -16.29
CA VAL A 138 -11.41 -24.13 -14.85
C VAL A 138 -11.66 -22.67 -14.55
N VAL A 139 -11.10 -21.75 -15.36
CA VAL A 139 -11.32 -20.30 -15.20
C VAL A 139 -12.80 -19.96 -15.36
N ASN A 140 -13.45 -20.51 -16.38
CA ASN A 140 -14.88 -20.28 -16.62
C ASN A 140 -15.76 -20.84 -15.49
N TRP A 141 -15.39 -22.00 -14.95
CA TRP A 141 -16.08 -22.56 -13.79
C TRP A 141 -15.96 -21.65 -12.57
N MET A 142 -14.75 -21.13 -12.28
CA MET A 142 -14.50 -20.18 -11.18
C MET A 142 -15.33 -18.91 -11.33
N LEU A 143 -15.39 -18.32 -12.52
CA LEU A 143 -16.19 -17.11 -12.79
C LEU A 143 -17.71 -17.34 -12.69
N THR A 144 -18.17 -18.56 -12.93
CA THR A 144 -19.60 -18.91 -12.87
C THR A 144 -20.05 -19.24 -11.44
N HIS A 145 -19.17 -19.82 -10.61
CA HIS A 145 -19.53 -20.35 -9.28
C HIS A 145 -19.04 -19.49 -8.11
N HIS A 146 -18.10 -18.56 -8.32
CA HIS A 146 -17.63 -17.63 -7.29
C HIS A 146 -17.97 -16.18 -7.62
N GLU A 147 -18.00 -15.35 -6.57
CA GLU A 147 -18.17 -13.89 -6.71
C GLU A 147 -17.12 -13.33 -7.68
N ARG A 148 -17.54 -12.38 -8.51
CA ARG A 148 -16.73 -11.77 -9.58
C ARG A 148 -15.62 -10.83 -9.05
N ASP A 149 -15.09 -11.11 -7.88
CA ASP A 149 -14.01 -10.40 -7.20
C ASP A 149 -12.67 -11.04 -7.59
N ILE A 150 -11.85 -10.27 -8.32
CA ILE A 150 -10.55 -10.71 -8.80
C ILE A 150 -9.60 -11.10 -7.65
N ARG A 151 -9.70 -10.47 -6.47
CA ARG A 151 -8.84 -10.80 -5.32
C ARG A 151 -9.16 -12.20 -4.80
N LYS A 152 -10.45 -12.52 -4.67
CA LYS A 152 -10.89 -13.86 -4.24
C LYS A 152 -10.53 -14.91 -5.28
N LEU A 153 -10.70 -14.61 -6.56
CA LEU A 153 -10.34 -15.53 -7.65
C LEU A 153 -8.83 -15.79 -7.70
N ALA A 154 -8.01 -14.75 -7.50
CA ALA A 154 -6.56 -14.87 -7.38
C ALA A 154 -6.15 -15.73 -6.16
N ALA A 155 -6.76 -15.49 -5.00
CA ALA A 155 -6.50 -16.28 -3.79
C ALA A 155 -6.94 -17.76 -3.95
N LEU A 156 -8.06 -18.01 -4.63
CA LEU A 156 -8.51 -19.36 -4.95
C LEU A 156 -7.55 -20.06 -5.91
N LEU A 157 -7.02 -19.34 -6.90
CA LEU A 157 -5.99 -19.84 -7.80
C LEU A 157 -4.71 -20.19 -7.02
N ASP A 158 -4.30 -19.36 -6.07
CA ASP A 158 -3.16 -19.62 -5.16
C ASP A 158 -3.38 -20.86 -4.29
N ALA A 159 -4.60 -21.05 -3.75
CA ALA A 159 -4.93 -22.23 -2.98
C ALA A 159 -4.93 -23.50 -3.84
N LEU A 160 -5.48 -23.42 -5.05
CA LEU A 160 -5.54 -24.52 -6.00
C LEU A 160 -4.15 -24.98 -6.45
N ASP A 161 -3.24 -24.04 -6.68
CA ASP A 161 -1.84 -24.34 -7.01
C ASP A 161 -1.15 -25.10 -5.87
N ARG A 162 -1.22 -24.56 -4.64
CA ARG A 162 -0.67 -25.23 -3.45
C ARG A 162 -1.23 -26.65 -3.27
N TYR A 163 -2.54 -26.82 -3.47
CA TYR A 163 -3.19 -28.13 -3.35
C TYR A 163 -2.80 -29.10 -4.48
N SER A 164 -2.64 -28.60 -5.71
CA SER A 164 -2.15 -29.38 -6.86
C SER A 164 -0.74 -29.90 -6.60
N LEU A 165 0.15 -29.05 -6.07
CA LEU A 165 1.50 -29.45 -5.69
C LEU A 165 1.51 -30.45 -4.53
N ALA A 166 0.69 -30.24 -3.50
CA ALA A 166 0.60 -31.14 -2.35
C ALA A 166 0.08 -32.54 -2.72
N THR A 167 -0.86 -32.61 -3.65
CA THR A 167 -1.46 -33.89 -4.09
C THR A 167 -0.75 -34.50 -5.30
N GLY A 168 0.15 -33.77 -5.95
CA GLY A 168 0.82 -34.18 -7.20
C GLY A 168 -0.16 -34.37 -8.37
N ARG A 169 -1.33 -33.73 -8.33
CA ARG A 169 -2.40 -33.89 -9.34
C ARG A 169 -2.50 -32.66 -10.21
N PRO A 170 -2.75 -32.79 -11.53
CA PRO A 170 -2.89 -31.64 -12.41
C PRO A 170 -4.14 -30.80 -12.08
N ILE A 171 -4.05 -29.50 -12.31
CA ILE A 171 -5.15 -28.55 -12.08
C ILE A 171 -6.30 -28.84 -13.05
N THR A 172 -7.43 -29.29 -12.50
CA THR A 172 -8.63 -29.67 -13.26
C THR A 172 -9.89 -29.37 -12.43
N ILE A 173 -11.07 -29.31 -13.07
CA ILE A 173 -12.34 -29.09 -12.35
C ILE A 173 -12.59 -30.13 -11.24
N PRO A 174 -12.34 -31.45 -11.46
CA PRO A 174 -12.48 -32.42 -10.38
C PRO A 174 -11.54 -32.18 -9.19
N LEU A 175 -10.31 -31.72 -9.45
CA LEU A 175 -9.38 -31.37 -8.37
C LEU A 175 -9.87 -30.15 -7.59
N LEU A 176 -10.34 -29.12 -8.29
CA LEU A 176 -10.90 -27.91 -7.67
C LEU A 176 -12.09 -28.26 -6.77
N ARG A 177 -13.00 -29.13 -7.22
CA ARG A 177 -14.12 -29.61 -6.39
C ARG A 177 -13.66 -30.42 -5.19
N ALA A 178 -12.64 -31.26 -5.36
CA ALA A 178 -12.07 -32.05 -4.26
C ALA A 178 -11.44 -31.13 -3.19
N MET A 179 -10.70 -30.10 -3.60
CA MET A 179 -10.15 -29.09 -2.70
C MET A 179 -11.29 -28.36 -1.96
N LEU A 180 -12.30 -27.86 -2.66
CA LEU A 180 -13.41 -27.15 -2.01
C LEU A 180 -14.22 -28.03 -1.03
N ALA A 181 -14.23 -29.34 -1.23
CA ALA A 181 -14.88 -30.30 -0.33
C ALA A 181 -13.98 -30.74 0.84
N ASP A 182 -12.68 -30.47 0.78
CA ASP A 182 -11.71 -30.80 1.82
C ASP A 182 -11.71 -29.71 2.91
N PRO A 183 -12.20 -30.00 4.12
CA PRO A 183 -12.30 -29.02 5.20
C PRO A 183 -10.92 -28.50 5.67
N ASP A 184 -9.85 -29.28 5.49
CA ASP A 184 -8.50 -28.88 5.91
C ASP A 184 -7.86 -27.88 4.94
N SER A 185 -8.33 -27.83 3.70
CA SER A 185 -7.83 -26.93 2.66
C SER A 185 -8.30 -25.48 2.79
N GLN A 186 -9.39 -25.23 3.55
CA GLN A 186 -10.01 -23.91 3.73
C GLN A 186 -9.48 -23.16 4.98
N ALA A 187 -8.63 -23.80 5.79
CA ALA A 187 -8.20 -23.29 7.10
C ALA A 187 -6.86 -22.54 7.10
N THR A 188 -6.28 -22.19 5.94
CA THR A 188 -4.97 -21.50 5.83
C THR A 188 -4.96 -20.42 4.76
#